data_AF-A0AAP0K4J5-F1
#
_entry.id   AF-A0AAP0K4J5-F1
#
_cell.length_a   1.000
_cell.length_b   1.000
_cell.length_c   1.000
_cell.angle_alpha   90.00
_cell.angle_beta   90.00
_cell.angle_gamma   90.00
#
_symmetry.space_group_name_H-M   'P 1'
#
loop_
_entity.id
_entity.type
_entity.pdbx_description
1 polymer ?
#
loop_
_entity_poly.entity_id
_entity_poly.type
_entity_poly.pdbx_seq_one_letter_code
_entity_poly.pdbx_strand_id
1 'polypeptide(L)'
;MASSSSIEMEKERLTAEVAFKDSSVVIRIKRSLPDFLQTVKLKYVKLGYMCTCDNITLFRYVVLLFLIIAITLHLSGVLVLVHLHHYELNKLVSLGAWTTSSSYDELNLSMIGLTSSAIVSFFSFLYWLNKGHNKPIYLVDFACYKPLDEQKISVDGFVDMTQNNGAFLDDTIEFQKRISTRSGLGDETYLPSGITAKPPRLSMREARAEAEAVMFGALDSLFAKTG
;
A
#
# COMPACT_ATOMS: atom_id res chain seq x y z
N MET A 1 19.31 -11.24 -24.25
CA MET A 1 18.87 -10.13 -25.11
C MET A 1 17.35 -10.14 -25.18
N ALA A 2 16.68 -9.53 -24.21
CA ALA A 2 15.25 -9.28 -24.30
C ALA A 2 15.10 -7.95 -25.05
N SER A 3 14.49 -7.97 -26.22
CA SER A 3 14.17 -6.75 -26.96
C SER A 3 13.26 -5.90 -26.08
N SER A 4 13.79 -4.79 -25.56
CA SER A 4 12.99 -3.72 -25.00
C SER A 4 12.08 -3.23 -26.11
N SER A 5 10.83 -3.71 -26.15
CA SER A 5 9.78 -3.10 -26.95
C SER A 5 9.42 -1.79 -26.25
N SER A 6 10.27 -0.77 -26.42
CA SER A 6 9.93 0.61 -26.08
C SER A 6 8.63 0.93 -26.82
N ILE A 7 7.61 1.29 -26.07
CA ILE A 7 6.32 1.73 -26.61
C ILE A 7 6.60 3.05 -27.31
N GLU A 8 6.89 3.01 -28.61
CA GLU A 8 6.84 4.19 -29.45
C GLU A 8 5.38 4.63 -29.52
N MET A 9 5.04 5.66 -28.74
CA MET A 9 3.76 6.37 -28.84
C MET A 9 3.74 7.19 -30.13
N GLU A 10 3.65 6.53 -31.29
CA GLU A 10 3.92 7.24 -32.55
C GLU A 10 2.79 8.17 -33.01
N LYS A 11 1.55 8.06 -32.51
CA LYS A 11 0.50 9.08 -32.76
C LYS A 11 -0.63 8.98 -31.74
N GLU A 12 -1.05 10.12 -31.21
CA GLU A 12 -2.34 10.26 -30.52
C GLU A 12 -3.44 9.76 -31.47
N ARG A 13 -4.22 8.75 -31.04
CA ARG A 13 -5.39 8.28 -31.81
C ARG A 13 -6.48 9.35 -31.72
N LEU A 14 -6.58 10.16 -32.77
CA LEU A 14 -7.66 11.13 -32.94
C LEU A 14 -8.87 10.39 -33.53
N THR A 15 -9.95 10.27 -32.75
CA THR A 15 -11.23 9.78 -33.25
C THR A 15 -12.16 10.96 -33.49
N ALA A 16 -12.64 11.13 -34.72
CA ALA A 16 -13.59 12.18 -35.06
C ALA A 16 -15.02 11.62 -35.04
N GLU A 17 -15.88 12.19 -34.20
CA GLU A 17 -17.32 11.94 -34.19
C GLU A 17 -18.02 13.14 -34.83
N VAL A 18 -18.84 12.89 -35.86
CA VAL A 18 -19.61 13.94 -36.53
C VAL A 18 -21.00 13.99 -35.91
N ALA A 19 -21.37 15.14 -35.33
CA ALA A 19 -22.71 15.38 -34.80
C ALA A 19 -23.43 16.40 -35.69
N PHE A 20 -24.61 16.04 -36.18
CA PHE A 20 -25.46 16.93 -36.95
C PHE A 20 -26.44 17.63 -36.01
N LYS A 21 -26.45 18.97 -36.01
CA LYS A 21 -27.41 19.76 -35.23
C LYS A 21 -27.99 20.86 -36.12
N ASP A 22 -29.31 20.80 -36.34
CA ASP A 22 -30.17 21.83 -36.93
C ASP A 22 -29.48 22.70 -37.98
N SER A 23 -29.06 22.08 -39.09
CA SER A 23 -28.39 22.69 -40.26
C SER A 23 -26.88 22.94 -40.16
N SER A 24 -26.22 22.54 -39.07
CA SER A 24 -24.77 22.65 -38.88
C SER A 24 -24.11 21.28 -38.62
N VAL A 25 -22.92 21.07 -39.20
CA VAL A 25 -22.09 19.87 -38.98
C VAL A 25 -21.01 20.23 -37.98
N VAL A 26 -21.02 19.59 -36.81
CA VAL A 26 -20.01 19.77 -35.77
C VAL A 26 -19.14 18.52 -35.71
N ILE A 27 -17.86 18.64 -36.09
CA ILE A 27 -16.88 17.56 -35.96
C ILE A 27 -16.25 17.65 -34.57
N ARG A 28 -16.53 16.67 -33.70
CA ARG A 28 -15.90 16.53 -32.39
C ARG A 28 -14.71 15.60 -32.51
N ILE A 29 -13.51 16.15 -32.37
CA ILE A 29 -12.28 15.35 -32.29
C ILE A 29 -12.11 14.92 -30.83
N LYS A 30 -12.31 13.63 -30.55
CA LYS A 30 -11.96 13.01 -29.28
C LYS A 30 -10.50 12.56 -29.33
N ARG A 31 -9.73 12.98 -28.33
CA ARG A 31 -8.43 12.40 -28.01
C ARG A 31 -8.67 11.27 -27.01
N SER A 32 -8.56 10.01 -27.44
CA SER A 32 -8.62 8.89 -26.50
C SER A 32 -7.20 8.53 -26.05
N LEU A 33 -7.02 8.44 -24.73
CA LEU A 33 -5.80 7.93 -24.14
C LEU A 33 -5.73 6.40 -24.37
N PRO A 34 -4.54 5.82 -24.62
CA PRO A 34 -4.36 4.37 -24.66
C PRO A 34 -4.83 3.74 -23.35
N ASP A 35 -5.34 2.51 -23.42
CA ASP A 35 -5.73 1.75 -22.24
C ASP A 35 -4.48 1.30 -21.44
N PHE A 36 -4.07 2.12 -20.47
CA PHE A 36 -2.88 1.87 -19.66
C PHE A 36 -3.00 0.65 -18.73
N LEU A 37 -4.22 0.16 -18.50
CA LEU A 37 -4.46 -1.03 -17.67
C LEU A 37 -3.93 -2.31 -18.33
N GLN A 38 -3.75 -2.32 -19.65
CA GLN A 38 -3.15 -3.46 -20.37
C GLN A 38 -1.63 -3.58 -20.13
N THR A 39 -0.97 -2.47 -19.79
CA THR A 39 0.48 -2.39 -19.61
C THR A 39 0.94 -2.83 -18.22
N VAL A 40 0.13 -2.59 -17.19
CA VAL A 40 0.44 -3.03 -15.84
C VAL A 40 -0.12 -4.43 -15.66
N LYS A 41 0.76 -5.44 -15.72
CA LYS A 41 0.39 -6.82 -15.38
C LYS A 41 0.03 -6.86 -13.89
N LEU A 42 -1.25 -6.67 -13.57
CA LEU A 42 -1.82 -6.70 -12.21
C LEU A 42 -1.43 -7.95 -11.42
N LYS A 43 -1.06 -9.03 -12.11
CA LYS A 43 -0.44 -10.23 -11.50
C LYS A 43 0.78 -9.89 -10.64
N TYR A 44 1.67 -9.00 -11.09
CA TYR A 44 2.88 -8.62 -10.34
C TYR A 44 2.58 -7.62 -9.22
N VAL A 45 1.60 -6.73 -9.41
CA VAL A 45 1.13 -5.82 -8.35
C VAL A 45 0.48 -6.63 -7.23
N LYS A 46 -0.37 -7.61 -7.57
CA LYS A 46 -0.99 -8.54 -6.63
C LYS A 46 0.04 -9.44 -5.95
N LEU A 47 1.07 -9.88 -6.68
CA LEU A 47 2.17 -10.67 -6.12
C LEU A 47 3.00 -9.86 -5.11
N GLY A 48 3.30 -8.59 -5.44
CA GLY A 48 3.95 -7.66 -4.52
C GLY A 48 3.11 -7.44 -3.25
N TYR A 49 1.81 -7.16 -3.42
CA TYR A 49 0.89 -6.98 -2.31
C TYR A 49 0.76 -8.23 -1.42
N MET A 50 0.76 -9.44 -2.01
CA MET A 50 0.75 -10.70 -1.26
C MET A 50 2.08 -11.05 -0.58
N CYS A 51 3.22 -10.51 -1.05
CA CYS A 51 4.49 -10.66 -0.35
C CYS A 51 4.58 -9.71 0.85
N THR A 52 4.02 -8.50 0.72
CA THR A 52 3.98 -7.51 1.81
C THR A 52 2.90 -7.84 2.84
N CYS A 53 1.76 -8.39 2.40
CA CYS A 53 0.72 -8.96 3.26
C CYS A 53 1.00 -10.43 3.56
N ASP A 54 2.02 -10.66 4.39
CA ASP A 54 1.93 -11.53 5.56
C ASP A 54 1.56 -13.02 5.41
N ASN A 55 1.82 -13.68 4.28
CA ASN A 55 1.80 -15.17 4.21
C ASN A 55 2.74 -15.82 5.25
N ILE A 56 3.90 -15.20 5.49
CA ILE A 56 4.87 -15.62 6.52
C ILE A 56 4.28 -15.43 7.92
N THR A 57 3.53 -14.36 8.14
CA THR A 57 2.92 -14.06 9.43
C THR A 57 1.70 -14.95 9.70
N LEU A 58 0.88 -15.25 8.68
CA LEU A 58 -0.15 -16.28 8.77
C LEU A 58 0.43 -17.66 9.08
N PHE A 59 1.51 -18.06 8.39
CA PHE A 59 2.21 -19.31 8.67
C PHE A 59 2.74 -19.36 10.11
N ARG A 60 3.34 -18.27 10.60
CA ARG A 60 3.79 -18.15 12.01
C ARG A 60 2.64 -18.30 13.00
N TYR A 61 1.47 -17.73 12.71
CA TYR A 61 0.30 -17.87 13.59
C TYR A 61 -0.30 -19.28 13.57
N VAL A 62 -0.32 -19.96 12.43
CA VAL A 62 -0.76 -21.37 12.33
C VAL A 62 0.16 -22.27 13.15
N VAL A 63 1.48 -22.10 13.04
CA VAL A 63 2.45 -22.88 13.83
C VAL A 63 2.28 -22.64 15.34
N LEU A 64 2.07 -21.39 15.75
CA LEU A 64 1.82 -21.04 17.16
C LEU A 64 0.52 -21.66 17.69
N LEU A 65 -0.55 -21.67 16.90
CA LEU A 65 -1.82 -22.30 17.25
C LEU A 65 -1.66 -23.82 17.47
N PHE A 66 -0.94 -24.51 16.58
CA PHE A 66 -0.67 -25.94 16.73
C PHE A 66 0.16 -26.26 17.98
N LEU A 67 1.15 -25.42 18.32
CA LEU A 67 1.94 -25.59 19.54
C LEU A 67 1.09 -25.40 20.80
N ILE A 68 0.20 -24.40 20.83
CA ILE A 68 -0.72 -24.16 21.96
C ILE A 68 -1.67 -25.36 22.15
N ILE A 69 -2.24 -25.87 21.05
CA ILE A 69 -3.13 -27.04 21.09
C ILE A 69 -2.35 -28.27 21.62
N ALA A 70 -1.14 -28.51 21.12
CA ALA A 70 -0.31 -29.63 21.55
C ALA A 70 0.06 -29.55 23.05
N ILE A 71 0.43 -28.36 23.55
CA ILE A 71 0.74 -28.15 24.98
C ILE A 71 -0.50 -28.41 25.85
N THR A 72 -1.67 -27.94 25.41
CA THR A 72 -2.93 -28.12 26.16
C THR A 72 -3.34 -29.59 26.21
N LEU A 73 -3.22 -30.31 25.09
CA LEU A 73 -3.43 -31.77 25.02
C LEU A 73 -2.44 -32.51 25.92
N HIS A 74 -1.16 -32.16 25.89
CA HIS A 74 -0.14 -32.83 26.69
C HIS A 74 -0.36 -32.63 28.20
N LEU A 75 -0.65 -31.40 28.62
CA LEU A 75 -0.96 -31.08 30.02
C LEU A 75 -2.25 -31.77 30.49
N SER A 76 -3.28 -31.84 29.65
CA SER A 76 -4.50 -32.59 29.97
C SER A 76 -4.26 -34.09 30.12
N GLY A 77 -3.41 -34.69 29.27
CA GLY A 77 -3.04 -36.10 29.34
C GLY A 77 -2.25 -36.45 30.60
N VAL A 78 -1.29 -35.60 30.98
CA VAL A 78 -0.54 -35.75 32.24
C VAL A 78 -1.47 -35.65 33.45
N LEU A 79 -2.42 -34.71 33.44
CA LEU A 79 -3.39 -34.55 34.52
C LEU A 79 -4.28 -35.79 34.68
N VAL A 80 -4.76 -36.37 33.58
CA VAL A 80 -5.55 -37.62 33.60
C VAL A 80 -4.72 -38.80 34.13
N LEU A 81 -3.45 -38.92 33.75
CA LEU A 81 -2.57 -39.99 34.24
C LEU A 81 -2.28 -39.86 35.75
N VAL A 82 -2.04 -38.65 36.23
CA VAL A 82 -1.89 -38.38 37.67
C VAL A 82 -3.18 -38.72 38.40
N HIS A 83 -4.34 -38.39 37.83
CA HIS A 83 -5.64 -38.72 38.41
C HIS A 83 -5.89 -40.24 38.43
N LEU A 84 -5.56 -40.98 37.37
CA LEU A 84 -5.66 -42.44 37.33
C LEU A 84 -4.74 -43.12 38.35
N HIS A 85 -3.51 -42.60 38.50
CA HIS A 85 -2.57 -43.11 39.49
C HIS A 85 -3.04 -42.82 40.92
N HIS A 86 -3.55 -41.62 41.18
CA HIS A 86 -4.14 -41.27 42.47
C HIS A 86 -5.39 -42.08 42.77
N TYR A 87 -6.23 -42.35 41.77
CA TYR A 87 -7.42 -43.19 41.88
C TYR A 87 -7.07 -44.64 42.26
N GLU A 88 -6.10 -45.28 41.60
CA GLU A 88 -5.68 -46.64 41.95
C GLU A 88 -5.01 -46.70 43.34
N LEU A 89 -4.22 -45.69 43.72
CA LEU A 89 -3.67 -45.58 45.07
C LEU A 89 -4.76 -45.41 46.14
N ASN A 90 -5.73 -44.53 45.90
CA ASN A 90 -6.85 -44.31 46.81
C ASN A 90 -7.76 -45.54 46.90
N LYS A 91 -7.93 -46.29 45.81
CA LYS A 91 -8.67 -47.56 45.79
C LYS A 91 -7.98 -48.63 46.65
N LEU A 92 -6.67 -48.76 46.56
CA LEU A 92 -5.88 -49.66 47.41
C LEU A 92 -5.93 -49.26 48.90
N VAL A 93 -5.94 -47.96 49.20
CA VAL A 93 -6.07 -47.42 50.57
C VAL A 93 -7.51 -47.56 51.11
N SER A 94 -8.52 -47.42 50.26
CA SER A 94 -9.95 -47.48 50.62
C SER A 94 -10.45 -48.88 50.98
N LEU A 95 -9.73 -49.94 50.62
CA LEU A 95 -9.97 -51.30 51.13
C LEU A 95 -9.82 -51.40 52.67
N GLY A 96 -9.32 -50.36 53.33
CA GLY A 96 -9.25 -50.24 54.80
C GLY A 96 -10.11 -49.13 55.44
N ALA A 97 -10.82 -48.29 54.69
CA ALA A 97 -11.56 -47.16 55.29
C ALA A 97 -12.81 -46.77 54.49
N TRP A 98 -13.97 -46.81 55.17
CA TRP A 98 -15.26 -46.35 54.66
C TRP A 98 -15.28 -44.83 54.56
N THR A 99 -14.91 -44.24 53.42
CA THR A 99 -15.10 -42.80 53.18
C THR A 99 -15.68 -42.54 51.79
N THR A 100 -17.01 -42.39 51.75
CA THR A 100 -17.77 -41.96 50.59
C THR A 100 -17.94 -40.44 50.63
N SER A 101 -17.06 -39.66 49.97
CA SER A 101 -17.30 -38.24 49.60
C SER A 101 -16.20 -37.55 48.76
N SER A 102 -15.08 -38.19 48.41
CA SER A 102 -13.94 -37.48 47.76
C SER A 102 -14.05 -37.29 46.24
N SER A 103 -15.00 -37.93 45.56
CA SER A 103 -14.99 -38.07 44.10
C SER A 103 -15.57 -36.88 43.31
N TYR A 104 -16.30 -35.95 43.95
CA TYR A 104 -16.92 -34.81 43.26
C TYR A 104 -16.04 -33.53 43.24
N ASP A 105 -15.14 -33.35 44.22
CA ASP A 105 -14.26 -32.18 44.29
C ASP A 105 -13.11 -32.24 43.27
N GLU A 106 -12.59 -33.44 43.00
CA GLU A 106 -11.43 -33.63 42.11
C GLU A 106 -11.78 -33.43 40.62
N LEU A 107 -13.00 -33.79 40.19
CA LEU A 107 -13.50 -33.55 38.83
C LEU A 107 -13.67 -32.06 38.53
N ASN A 108 -14.16 -31.28 39.50
CA ASN A 108 -14.30 -29.83 39.37
C ASN A 108 -12.93 -29.13 39.25
N LEU A 109 -11.94 -29.57 40.03
CA LEU A 109 -10.60 -28.98 40.00
C LEU A 109 -9.91 -29.17 38.63
N SER A 110 -10.06 -30.34 38.01
CA SER A 110 -9.50 -30.63 36.68
C SER A 110 -10.17 -29.81 35.55
N MET A 111 -11.51 -29.67 35.59
CA MET A 111 -12.27 -28.83 34.66
C MET A 111 -11.93 -27.35 34.79
N ILE A 112 -11.73 -26.85 36.02
CA ILE A 112 -11.30 -25.47 36.28
C ILE A 112 -9.87 -25.23 35.75
N GLY A 113 -8.97 -26.21 35.86
CA GLY A 113 -7.61 -26.14 35.29
C GLY A 113 -7.61 -26.06 33.76
N LEU A 114 -8.43 -26.88 33.10
CA LEU A 114 -8.56 -26.89 31.63
C LEU A 114 -9.14 -25.58 31.08
N THR A 115 -10.19 -25.06 31.71
CA THR A 115 -10.85 -23.82 31.28
C THR A 115 -9.94 -22.60 31.49
N SER A 116 -9.25 -22.50 32.63
CA SER A 116 -8.30 -21.41 32.90
C SER A 116 -7.10 -21.43 31.94
N SER A 117 -6.54 -22.60 31.63
CA SER A 117 -5.46 -22.76 30.65
C SER A 117 -5.90 -22.34 29.24
N ALA A 118 -7.10 -22.74 28.82
CA ALA A 118 -7.64 -22.36 27.51
C ALA A 118 -7.80 -20.84 27.39
N ILE A 119 -8.31 -20.18 28.44
CA ILE A 119 -8.47 -18.73 28.50
C ILE A 119 -7.12 -18.00 28.40
N VAL A 120 -6.11 -18.43 29.18
CA VAL A 120 -4.76 -17.81 29.13
C VAL A 120 -4.12 -17.99 27.75
N SER A 121 -4.28 -19.16 27.14
CA SER A 121 -3.74 -19.43 25.80
C SER A 121 -4.43 -18.57 24.71
N PHE A 122 -5.75 -18.37 24.83
CA PHE A 122 -6.52 -17.54 23.92
C PHE A 122 -6.13 -16.07 24.02
N PHE A 123 -6.05 -15.52 25.23
CA PHE A 123 -5.60 -14.13 25.42
C PHE A 123 -4.14 -13.92 25.01
N SER A 124 -3.26 -14.91 25.25
CA SER A 124 -1.88 -14.88 24.76
C SER A 124 -1.86 -14.85 23.23
N PHE A 125 -2.63 -15.72 22.57
CA PHE A 125 -2.75 -15.73 21.11
C PHE A 125 -3.25 -14.38 20.57
N LEU A 126 -4.31 -13.81 21.16
CA LEU A 126 -4.81 -12.48 20.80
C LEU A 126 -3.77 -11.37 21.01
N TYR A 127 -3.00 -11.40 22.10
CA TYR A 127 -1.93 -10.45 22.35
C TYR A 127 -0.84 -10.53 21.28
N TRP A 128 -0.42 -11.75 20.90
CA TRP A 128 0.56 -11.96 19.83
C TRP A 128 0.05 -11.54 18.46
N LEU A 129 -1.23 -11.77 18.14
CA LEU A 129 -1.88 -11.28 16.91
C LEU A 129 -1.82 -9.75 16.84
N ASN A 130 -2.12 -9.05 17.93
CA ASN A 130 -2.13 -7.59 17.97
C ASN A 130 -0.71 -6.99 17.96
N LYS A 131 0.26 -7.67 18.58
CA LYS A 131 1.66 -7.19 18.66
C LYS A 131 2.38 -7.24 17.31
N GLY A 132 2.08 -8.23 16.47
CA GLY A 132 2.74 -8.41 15.17
C GLY A 132 2.42 -7.31 14.14
N HIS A 133 1.29 -6.64 14.29
CA HIS A 133 0.77 -5.66 13.32
C HIS A 133 1.37 -4.24 13.50
N ASN A 134 1.87 -3.91 14.68
CA ASN A 134 2.45 -2.59 14.98
C ASN A 134 3.97 -2.56 14.73
N LYS A 135 4.39 -2.83 13.50
CA LYS A 135 5.78 -2.54 13.08
C LYS A 135 5.85 -1.09 12.62
N PRO A 136 6.48 -0.19 13.40
CA PRO A 136 6.64 1.19 12.98
C PRO A 136 7.45 1.25 11.68
N ILE A 137 6.91 1.94 10.68
CA ILE A 137 7.62 2.25 9.43
C ILE A 137 8.35 3.57 9.68
N TYR A 138 9.68 3.54 9.58
CA TYR A 138 10.52 4.71 9.77
C TYR A 138 10.97 5.27 8.43
N LEU A 139 10.95 6.60 8.33
CA LEU A 139 11.63 7.30 7.25
C LEU A 139 13.13 7.24 7.53
N VAL A 140 13.86 6.45 6.73
CA VAL A 140 15.31 6.31 6.87
C VAL A 140 16.02 7.49 6.22
N ASP A 141 15.62 7.83 5.00
CA ASP A 141 16.15 9.00 4.28
C ASP A 141 15.14 9.52 3.25
N PHE A 142 15.36 10.72 2.75
CA PHE A 142 14.58 11.37 1.70
C PHE A 142 15.47 12.19 0.76
N ALA A 143 15.03 12.32 -0.49
CA ALA A 143 15.61 13.23 -1.47
C ALA A 143 14.49 13.80 -2.35
N CYS A 144 14.70 15.01 -2.84
CA CYS A 144 13.79 15.69 -3.75
C CYS A 144 14.55 16.06 -5.03
N TYR A 145 13.93 15.84 -6.18
CA TYR A 145 14.47 16.33 -7.44
C TYR A 145 14.36 17.86 -7.51
N LYS A 146 15.45 18.52 -7.88
CA LYS A 146 15.49 19.95 -8.19
C LYS A 146 15.82 20.11 -9.69
N PRO A 147 14.94 20.70 -10.51
CA PRO A 147 15.24 20.95 -11.92
C PRO A 147 16.36 21.99 -12.11
N LEU A 148 16.87 22.10 -13.34
CA LEU A 148 17.85 23.13 -13.70
C LEU A 148 17.23 24.53 -13.63
N ASP A 149 18.04 25.55 -13.31
CA ASP A 149 17.60 26.95 -13.23
C ASP A 149 17.05 27.49 -14.57
N GLU A 150 17.40 26.87 -15.70
CA GLU A 150 16.81 27.19 -17.01
C GLU A 150 15.30 26.92 -17.10
N GLN A 151 14.79 26.05 -16.23
CA GLN A 151 13.37 25.72 -16.13
C GLN A 151 12.62 26.61 -15.15
N LYS A 152 13.31 27.54 -14.48
CA LYS A 152 12.73 28.51 -13.56
C LYS A 152 11.94 29.57 -14.34
N ILE A 153 10.79 29.95 -13.83
CA ILE A 153 9.92 30.96 -14.44
C ILE A 153 9.33 31.87 -13.37
N SER A 154 9.30 33.17 -13.67
CA SER A 154 8.63 34.16 -12.84
C SER A 154 7.11 34.14 -13.04
N VAL A 155 6.37 34.71 -12.10
CA VAL A 155 4.91 34.87 -12.26
C VAL A 155 4.58 35.68 -13.52
N ASP A 156 5.33 36.76 -13.75
CA ASP A 156 5.17 37.58 -14.96
C ASP A 156 5.55 36.79 -16.22
N GLY A 157 6.63 36.02 -16.19
CA GLY A 157 7.04 35.17 -17.31
C GLY A 157 5.98 34.12 -17.66
N PHE A 158 5.29 33.56 -16.67
CA PHE A 158 4.17 32.64 -16.88
C PHE A 158 2.96 33.33 -17.52
N VAL A 159 2.62 34.54 -17.07
CA VAL A 159 1.52 35.34 -17.63
C VAL A 159 1.83 35.72 -19.08
N ASP A 160 3.04 36.18 -19.37
CA ASP A 160 3.50 36.52 -20.71
C ASP A 160 3.48 35.31 -21.64
N MET A 161 3.97 34.15 -21.16
CA MET A 161 3.91 32.90 -21.91
C MET A 161 2.45 32.52 -22.24
N THR A 162 1.54 32.64 -21.28
CA THR A 162 0.13 32.32 -21.44
C THR A 162 -0.56 33.23 -22.46
N GLN A 163 -0.30 34.54 -22.40
CA GLN A 163 -0.81 35.52 -23.36
C GLN A 163 -0.32 35.23 -24.78
N ASN A 164 0.99 34.99 -24.93
CA ASN A 164 1.62 34.72 -26.22
C ASN A 164 1.20 33.38 -26.85
N ASN A 165 0.74 32.41 -26.04
CA ASN A 165 0.24 31.13 -26.54
C ASN A 165 -1.07 31.29 -27.35
N GLY A 166 -1.84 32.36 -27.13
CA GLY A 166 -3.08 32.63 -27.87
C GLY A 166 -4.20 31.60 -27.68
N ALA A 167 -4.03 30.65 -26.74
CA ALA A 167 -4.98 29.56 -26.49
C ALA A 167 -6.11 29.95 -25.53
N PHE A 168 -6.03 31.13 -24.90
CA PHE A 168 -6.94 31.58 -23.84
C PHE A 168 -7.56 32.93 -24.19
N LEU A 169 -8.81 33.14 -23.75
CA LEU A 169 -9.49 34.42 -23.82
C LEU A 169 -8.97 35.37 -22.74
N ASP A 170 -9.10 36.68 -22.95
CA ASP A 170 -8.60 37.72 -22.04
C ASP A 170 -9.12 37.55 -20.60
N ASP A 171 -10.41 37.27 -20.41
CA ASP A 171 -11.00 37.03 -19.09
C ASP A 171 -10.37 35.82 -18.38
N THR A 172 -10.00 34.78 -19.15
CA THR A 172 -9.33 33.57 -18.62
C THR A 172 -7.89 33.87 -18.22
N ILE A 173 -7.20 34.71 -19.00
CA ILE A 173 -5.85 35.16 -18.70
C ILE A 173 -5.86 36.01 -17.43
N GLU A 174 -6.81 36.94 -17.28
CA GLU A 174 -6.94 37.76 -16.07
C GLU A 174 -7.24 36.89 -14.83
N PHE A 175 -8.07 35.86 -14.99
CA PHE A 175 -8.32 34.88 -13.95
C PHE A 175 -7.04 34.10 -13.58
N GLN A 176 -6.31 33.56 -14.54
CA GLN A 176 -5.04 32.84 -14.30
C GLN A 176 -3.98 33.73 -13.66
N LYS A 177 -3.89 35.01 -14.03
CA LYS A 177 -3.00 36.00 -13.39
C LYS A 177 -3.36 36.20 -11.92
N ARG A 178 -4.66 36.37 -11.60
CA ARG A 178 -5.14 36.49 -10.22
C ARG A 178 -4.84 35.24 -9.38
N ILE A 179 -4.95 34.05 -9.96
CA ILE A 179 -4.58 32.80 -9.29
C ILE A 179 -3.07 32.72 -9.07
N SER A 180 -2.27 33.00 -10.10
CA SER A 180 -0.80 32.90 -10.03
C SER A 180 -0.24 33.80 -8.92
N THR A 181 -0.68 35.07 -8.86
CA THR A 181 -0.27 36.05 -7.84
C THR A 181 -0.72 35.72 -6.41
N ARG A 182 -1.73 34.86 -6.22
CA ARG A 182 -2.28 34.49 -4.91
C ARG A 182 -1.96 33.06 -4.50
N SER A 183 -1.34 32.27 -5.37
CA SER A 183 -1.05 30.84 -5.16
C SER A 183 0.07 30.56 -4.14
N GLY A 184 0.84 31.59 -3.77
CA GLY A 184 2.04 31.42 -2.94
C GLY A 184 3.26 30.89 -3.70
N LEU A 185 3.17 30.74 -5.03
CA LEU A 185 4.30 30.43 -5.90
C LEU A 185 5.14 31.71 -6.14
N GLY A 186 6.44 31.61 -5.90
CA GLY A 186 7.39 32.70 -6.13
C GLY A 186 8.00 32.66 -7.53
N ASP A 187 8.85 33.65 -7.83
CA ASP A 187 9.51 33.78 -9.14
C ASP A 187 10.60 32.73 -9.42
N GLU A 188 10.83 31.85 -8.44
CA GLU A 188 11.76 30.73 -8.56
C GLU A 188 11.08 29.37 -8.79
N THR A 189 9.82 29.40 -9.24
CA THR A 189 9.06 28.18 -9.52
C THR A 189 9.53 27.55 -10.83
N TYR A 190 9.64 26.23 -10.88
CA TYR A 190 10.07 25.52 -12.09
C TYR A 190 8.86 25.04 -12.90
N LEU A 191 8.94 25.16 -14.23
CA LEU A 191 7.98 24.56 -15.15
C LEU A 191 8.64 23.57 -16.12
N PRO A 192 7.92 22.53 -16.57
CA PRO A 192 8.41 21.59 -17.56
C PRO A 192 8.67 22.26 -18.91
N SER A 193 9.74 21.84 -19.59
CA SER A 193 10.12 22.32 -20.92
C SER A 193 9.05 22.11 -21.99
N GLY A 194 8.17 21.12 -21.81
CA GLY A 194 7.01 20.90 -22.68
C GLY A 194 6.01 22.05 -22.62
N ILE A 195 5.77 22.62 -21.43
CA ILE A 195 4.83 23.71 -21.21
C ILE A 195 5.43 25.05 -21.66
N THR A 196 6.70 25.29 -21.35
CA THR A 196 7.38 26.57 -21.65
C THR A 196 7.86 26.70 -23.10
N ALA A 197 7.77 25.63 -23.90
CA ALA A 197 8.08 25.67 -25.33
C ALA A 197 7.14 26.64 -26.08
N LYS A 198 7.67 27.23 -27.16
CA LYS A 198 6.92 28.13 -28.07
C LYS A 198 6.92 27.54 -29.49
N PRO A 199 5.81 26.93 -29.98
CA PRO A 199 4.55 26.68 -29.28
C PRO A 199 4.65 25.55 -28.23
N PRO A 200 3.71 25.48 -27.24
CA PRO A 200 3.73 24.45 -26.21
C PRO A 200 3.62 23.03 -26.79
N ARG A 201 4.39 22.10 -26.23
CA ARG A 201 4.45 20.69 -26.62
C ARG A 201 3.75 19.82 -25.58
N LEU A 202 2.43 19.89 -25.54
CA LEU A 202 1.59 19.17 -24.56
C LEU A 202 1.30 17.72 -25.01
N SER A 203 2.35 16.92 -25.15
CA SER A 203 2.25 15.52 -25.58
C SER A 203 2.59 14.56 -24.44
N MET A 204 2.06 13.34 -24.50
CA MET A 204 2.41 12.26 -23.56
C MET A 204 3.92 11.96 -23.55
N ARG A 205 4.63 12.20 -24.66
CA ARG A 205 6.08 12.02 -24.75
C ARG A 205 6.82 13.00 -23.84
N GLU A 206 6.43 14.28 -23.86
CA GLU A 206 7.03 15.30 -22.99
C GLU A 206 6.66 15.07 -21.52
N ALA A 207 5.40 14.71 -21.23
CA ALA A 207 4.97 14.36 -19.87
C ALA A 207 5.73 13.16 -19.30
N ARG A 208 6.02 12.15 -20.14
CA ARG A 208 6.83 11.00 -19.74
C ARG A 208 8.28 11.39 -19.46
N ALA A 209 8.88 12.22 -20.31
CA ALA A 209 10.24 12.69 -20.12
C ALA A 209 10.38 13.48 -18.81
N GLU A 210 9.40 14.33 -18.47
CA GLU A 210 9.34 15.02 -17.18
C GLU A 210 9.23 14.04 -16.01
N ALA A 211 8.30 13.08 -16.08
CA ALA A 211 8.12 12.10 -15.03
C ALA A 211 9.39 11.25 -14.79
N GLU A 212 10.05 10.82 -15.87
CA GLU A 212 11.32 10.08 -15.79
C GLU A 212 12.42 10.95 -15.15
N ALA A 213 12.56 12.22 -15.55
CA ALA A 213 13.54 13.13 -14.96
C ALA A 213 13.31 13.36 -13.46
N VAL A 214 12.04 13.60 -13.05
CA VAL A 214 11.68 13.85 -11.65
C VAL A 214 11.87 12.59 -10.80
N MET A 215 11.35 11.45 -11.25
CA MET A 215 11.40 10.20 -10.48
C MET A 215 12.82 9.66 -10.38
N PHE A 216 13.53 9.53 -11.52
CA PHE A 216 14.89 9.01 -11.51
C PHE A 216 15.85 10.00 -10.87
N GLY A 217 15.72 11.30 -11.12
CA GLY A 217 16.56 12.29 -10.46
C GLY A 217 16.41 12.30 -8.92
N ALA A 218 15.19 12.08 -8.40
CA ALA A 218 14.97 11.94 -6.97
C ALA A 218 15.59 10.64 -6.42
N LEU A 219 15.45 9.52 -7.14
CA LEU A 219 16.04 8.22 -6.76
C LEU A 219 17.56 8.24 -6.82
N ASP A 220 18.15 8.78 -7.88
CA ASP A 220 19.60 8.94 -8.03
C ASP A 220 20.17 9.79 -6.90
N SER A 221 19.49 10.88 -6.55
CA SER A 221 19.87 11.73 -5.41
C SER A 221 19.76 10.99 -4.07
N LEU A 222 18.72 10.16 -3.90
CA LEU A 222 18.53 9.35 -2.70
C LEU A 222 19.65 8.31 -2.57
N PHE A 223 19.92 7.54 -3.63
CA PHE A 223 20.93 6.49 -3.62
C PHE A 223 22.35 7.06 -3.49
N ALA A 224 22.64 8.19 -4.14
CA ALA A 224 23.92 8.88 -3.96
C ALA A 224 24.14 9.32 -2.51
N LYS A 225 23.07 9.67 -1.77
CA LYS A 225 23.14 10.03 -0.36
C LYS A 225 23.26 8.81 0.56
N THR A 226 22.59 7.72 0.23
CA THR A 226 22.49 6.53 1.11
C THR A 226 23.57 5.46 0.87
N GLY A 227 24.27 5.48 -0.27
CA GLY A 227 25.34 4.54 -0.63
C GLY A 227 24.90 3.38 -1.50
#